data_AF-T1BEP8-F1
#
_entry.id   AF-T1BEP8-F1
#
_cell.length_a   1.000
_cell.length_b   1.000
_cell.length_c   1.000
_cell.angle_alpha   90.00
_cell.angle_beta   90.00
_cell.angle_gamma   90.00
#
_symmetry.space_group_name_H-M   'P 1'
#
loop_
_entity.id
_entity.type
_entity.pdbx_description
1 polymer ?
#
loop_
_entity_poly.entity_id
_entity_poly.type
_entity_poly.pdbx_seq_one_letter_code
_entity_poly.pdbx_strand_id
1 'polypeptide(L)'
;MVILISPIIEKRIGGLVEVLKRQQIGGLKNFTLVCGYSSLSEYLNEVKKRGGVVIVMTKDEKDIEALKHSGFLILDEDPGDETALQEFDFGETRAIIVASEDDGNNLLIATSFFQLQDQE
;
A
#
# COMPACT_ATOMS: atom_id res chain seq x y z
N MET A 1 -31.18 -16.57 15.64
CA MET A 1 -30.30 -16.75 14.47
C MET A 1 -29.36 -15.55 14.45
N VAL A 2 -28.23 -15.66 15.15
CA VAL A 2 -27.27 -14.55 15.26
C VAL A 2 -26.35 -14.65 14.06
N ILE A 3 -26.37 -13.61 13.25
CA ILE A 3 -25.54 -13.46 12.06
C ILE A 3 -24.11 -13.20 12.54
N LEU A 4 -23.19 -14.13 12.24
CA LEU A 4 -21.76 -13.91 12.37
C LEU A 4 -21.28 -13.29 11.05
N ILE A 5 -21.20 -11.96 10.96
CA ILE A 5 -20.32 -11.31 10.00
C ILE A 5 -19.35 -10.46 10.80
N SER A 6 -18.20 -11.04 11.09
CA SER A 6 -17.02 -10.26 11.39
C SER A 6 -15.91 -10.89 10.56
N PRO A 7 -15.51 -10.25 9.44
CA PRO A 7 -14.49 -10.81 8.59
C PRO A 7 -13.18 -10.80 9.37
N ILE A 8 -12.41 -11.86 9.13
CA ILE A 8 -11.15 -12.24 9.73
C ILE A 8 -10.07 -11.20 9.35
N ILE A 9 -10.14 -9.99 9.89
CA ILE A 9 -9.15 -8.92 9.69
C ILE A 9 -8.75 -8.34 11.05
N GLU A 10 -8.62 -9.21 12.05
CA GLU A 10 -8.16 -8.81 13.40
C GLU A 10 -6.83 -9.46 13.79
N LYS A 11 -6.30 -10.39 12.99
CA LYS A 11 -5.00 -10.99 13.29
C LYS A 11 -3.89 -10.16 12.66
N ARG A 12 -3.50 -9.12 13.41
CA ARG A 12 -2.13 -8.62 13.56
C ARG A 12 -1.14 -9.23 12.55
N ILE A 13 -1.00 -8.61 11.38
CA ILE A 13 0.21 -8.80 10.57
C ILE A 13 1.25 -7.85 11.15
N GLY A 14 1.72 -8.20 12.35
CA GLY A 14 2.73 -7.48 13.09
C GLY A 14 4.10 -8.02 12.74
N GLY A 15 4.81 -7.34 11.85
CA GLY A 15 6.27 -7.32 11.86
C GLY A 15 7.02 -8.44 11.12
N LEU A 16 6.36 -9.25 10.28
CA LEU A 16 7.07 -9.98 9.23
C LEU A 16 6.98 -9.18 7.93
N VAL A 17 8.12 -8.98 7.27
CA VAL A 17 8.11 -8.51 5.88
C VAL A 17 7.51 -9.61 5.03
N GLU A 18 6.37 -9.30 4.43
CA GLU A 18 5.70 -10.17 3.50
C GLU A 18 5.55 -9.42 2.18
N VAL A 19 6.12 -9.98 1.12
CA VAL A 19 5.82 -9.53 -0.25
C VAL A 19 4.43 -10.07 -0.56
N LEU A 20 3.47 -9.17 -0.64
CA LEU A 20 2.09 -9.52 -0.94
C LEU A 20 2.01 -9.93 -2.42
N LYS A 21 1.41 -11.09 -2.67
CA LYS A 21 1.05 -11.46 -4.04
C LYS A 21 -0.25 -10.76 -4.42
N ARG A 22 -0.36 -10.41 -5.70
CA ARG A 22 -1.53 -9.84 -6.37
C ARG A 22 -2.89 -10.36 -5.87
N GLN A 23 -3.02 -11.67 -5.69
CA GLN A 23 -4.26 -12.34 -5.21
C GLN A 23 -4.67 -12.02 -3.76
N GLN A 24 -3.80 -11.42 -2.95
CA GLN A 24 -4.06 -11.09 -1.55
C GLN A 24 -4.58 -9.64 -1.36
N ILE A 25 -4.61 -8.85 -2.44
CA ILE A 25 -4.95 -7.41 -2.40
C ILE A 25 -6.44 -7.20 -2.15
N GLY A 26 -7.31 -7.90 -2.87
CA GLY A 26 -8.77 -7.66 -2.87
C GLY A 26 -9.50 -7.92 -1.54
N GLY A 27 -8.81 -8.40 -0.52
CA GLY A 27 -9.36 -8.60 0.83
C GLY A 27 -8.90 -7.56 1.87
N LEU A 28 -8.03 -6.62 1.47
CA LEU A 28 -7.44 -5.66 2.38
C LEU A 28 -8.44 -4.54 2.71
N LYS A 29 -8.51 -4.19 4.00
CA LYS A 29 -9.36 -3.09 4.50
C LYS A 29 -8.61 -2.27 5.53
N ASN A 30 -8.97 -0.98 5.64
CA ASN A 30 -8.42 -0.06 6.65
C ASN A 30 -6.89 0.10 6.63
N PHE A 31 -6.29 0.08 5.43
CA PHE A 31 -4.84 0.25 5.26
C PHE A 31 -4.49 1.60 4.65
N THR A 32 -3.23 2.00 4.82
CA THR A 32 -2.61 3.12 4.13
C THR A 32 -1.71 2.56 3.04
N LEU A 33 -1.98 2.96 1.79
CA LEU A 33 -1.14 2.64 0.64
C LEU A 33 -0.09 3.74 0.48
N VAL A 34 1.17 3.34 0.34
CA VAL A 34 2.30 4.23 0.08
C VAL A 34 2.86 3.86 -1.28
N CYS A 35 2.81 4.79 -2.22
CA CYS A 35 3.26 4.61 -3.58
C CYS A 35 4.66 5.20 -3.73
N GLY A 36 5.63 4.33 -4.01
CA GLY A 36 7.05 4.64 -3.95
C GLY A 36 7.60 4.60 -2.52
N TYR A 37 8.92 4.65 -2.41
CA TYR A 37 9.62 4.72 -1.15
C TYR A 37 10.68 5.83 -1.21
N SER A 38 10.82 6.54 -0.11
CA SER A 38 11.80 7.62 0.07
C SER A 38 12.13 7.73 1.57
N SER A 39 12.91 8.75 1.93
CA SER A 39 13.30 9.04 3.33
C SER A 39 12.14 9.20 4.34
N LEU A 40 10.86 9.15 3.92
CA LEU A 40 9.67 9.11 4.79
C LEU A 40 9.56 7.87 5.71
N SER A 41 10.54 6.98 5.71
CA SER A 41 10.62 5.80 6.60
C SER A 41 10.25 6.08 8.08
N GLU A 42 10.65 7.23 8.65
CA GLU A 42 10.33 7.59 10.03
C GLU A 42 8.84 7.89 10.22
N TYR A 43 8.22 8.56 9.27
CA TYR A 43 6.78 8.82 9.26
C TYR A 43 5.98 7.51 9.10
N LEU A 44 6.40 6.63 8.18
CA LEU A 44 5.77 5.32 7.99
C LEU A 44 5.84 4.45 9.26
N ASN A 45 6.97 4.52 9.97
CA ASN A 45 7.13 3.87 11.27
C ASN A 45 6.17 4.44 12.33
N GLU A 46 5.95 5.75 12.37
CA GLU A 46 4.96 6.36 13.28
C GLU A 46 3.52 5.95 12.95
N VAL A 47 3.16 5.91 11.67
CA VAL A 47 1.83 5.41 11.24
C VAL A 47 1.63 3.95 11.66
N LYS A 48 2.66 3.12 11.47
CA LYS A 48 2.66 1.71 11.90
C LYS A 48 2.55 1.57 13.42
N LYS A 49 3.29 2.37 14.21
CA LYS A 49 3.24 2.37 15.69
C LYS A 49 1.85 2.69 16.22
N ARG A 50 1.08 3.53 15.51
CA ARG A 50 -0.32 3.86 15.86
C ARG A 50 -1.32 2.75 15.52
N GLY A 51 -0.84 1.58 15.08
CA GLY A 51 -1.66 0.42 14.74
C GLY A 51 -2.24 0.47 13.32
N GLY A 52 -1.73 1.34 12.46
CA GLY A 52 -2.10 1.38 11.04
C GLY A 52 -1.44 0.24 10.26
N VAL A 53 -2.19 -0.37 9.35
CA VAL A 53 -1.61 -1.25 8.31
C VAL A 53 -1.03 -0.36 7.23
N VAL A 54 0.26 -0.50 6.96
CA VAL A 54 0.97 0.27 5.93
C VAL A 54 1.47 -0.71 4.87
N ILE A 55 1.10 -0.45 3.62
CA ILE A 55 1.52 -1.22 2.45
C ILE A 55 2.31 -0.29 1.56
N VAL A 56 3.53 -0.69 1.21
CA VAL A 56 4.40 0.07 0.30
C VAL A 56 4.40 -0.62 -1.05
N MET A 57 3.94 0.08 -2.08
CA MET A 57 3.94 -0.36 -3.46
C MET A 57 5.13 0.28 -4.18
N THR A 58 6.05 -0.54 -4.65
CA THR A 58 7.22 -0.10 -5.44
C THR A 58 7.77 -1.28 -6.23
N LYS A 59 8.28 -1.00 -7.42
CA LYS A 59 9.00 -1.96 -8.27
C LYS A 59 10.52 -1.73 -8.26
N ASP A 60 10.99 -0.75 -7.49
CA ASP A 60 12.42 -0.49 -7.34
C ASP A 60 13.05 -1.54 -6.41
N GLU A 61 13.94 -2.37 -6.96
CA GLU A 61 14.61 -3.43 -6.20
C GLU A 61 15.37 -2.90 -4.98
N LYS A 62 15.96 -1.70 -5.05
CA LYS A 62 16.69 -1.11 -3.92
C LYS A 62 15.75 -0.76 -2.79
N ASP A 63 14.58 -0.22 -3.11
CA ASP A 63 13.54 0.10 -2.13
C ASP A 63 13.02 -1.18 -1.46
N ILE A 64 12.74 -2.21 -2.26
CA ILE A 64 12.30 -3.51 -1.77
C ILE A 64 13.34 -4.10 -0.81
N GLU A 65 14.62 -4.08 -1.16
CA GLU A 65 15.70 -4.57 -0.29
C GLU A 65 15.84 -3.74 1.01
N ALA A 66 15.65 -2.41 0.95
CA ALA A 66 15.66 -1.56 2.13
C ALA A 66 14.44 -1.84 3.06
N LEU A 67 13.26 -2.01 2.47
CA LEU A 67 12.01 -2.29 3.17
C LEU A 67 11.98 -3.69 3.79
N LYS A 68 12.69 -4.66 3.20
CA LYS A 68 12.85 -6.03 3.72
C LYS A 68 13.42 -6.10 5.14
N HIS A 69 14.16 -5.07 5.56
CA HIS A 69 14.72 -5.00 6.91
C HIS A 69 13.83 -4.20 7.90
N SER A 70 12.74 -3.61 7.42
CA SER A 70 11.94 -2.61 8.15
C SER A 70 10.57 -3.12 8.61
N GLY A 71 10.18 -4.34 8.22
CA GLY A 71 8.94 -4.98 8.68
C GLY A 71 7.67 -4.40 8.06
N PHE A 72 7.75 -3.81 6.86
CA PHE A 72 6.58 -3.33 6.11
C PHE A 72 6.02 -4.42 5.18
N LEU A 73 4.74 -4.29 4.83
CA LEU A 73 4.15 -5.05 3.74
C LEU A 73 4.55 -4.40 2.42
N ILE A 74 5.07 -5.19 1.49
CA ILE A 74 5.57 -4.70 0.22
C ILE A 74 4.71 -5.29 -0.88
N LEU A 75 4.25 -4.44 -1.80
CA LEU A 75 3.70 -4.86 -3.06
C LEU A 75 4.70 -4.53 -4.17
N ASP A 76 5.23 -5.59 -4.79
CA ASP A 76 6.20 -5.51 -5.89
C ASP A 76 5.44 -5.26 -7.21
N GLU A 77 4.92 -4.05 -7.34
CA GLU A 77 4.17 -3.56 -8.50
C GLU A 77 4.53 -2.09 -8.75
N ASP A 78 4.35 -1.63 -9.99
CA ASP A 78 4.60 -0.25 -10.37
C ASP A 78 3.40 0.63 -9.98
N PRO A 79 3.54 1.61 -9.09
CA PRO A 79 2.43 2.51 -8.72
C PRO A 79 1.98 3.44 -9.84
N GLY A 80 2.73 3.58 -10.93
CA GLY A 80 2.30 4.30 -12.12
C GLY A 80 1.45 3.47 -13.07
N ASP A 81 1.42 2.14 -12.91
CA ASP A 81 0.64 1.22 -13.74
C ASP A 81 -0.81 1.16 -13.28
N GLU A 82 -1.71 1.76 -14.08
CA GLU A 82 -3.15 1.75 -13.84
C GLU A 82 -3.73 0.34 -13.62
N THR A 83 -3.19 -0.68 -14.31
CA THR A 83 -3.69 -2.06 -14.18
C THR A 83 -3.37 -2.69 -12.83
N ALA A 84 -2.28 -2.26 -12.19
CA ALA A 84 -1.94 -2.67 -10.83
C ALA A 84 -2.85 -1.96 -9.80
N LEU A 85 -3.22 -0.71 -10.06
CA LEU A 85 -4.09 0.09 -9.21
C LEU A 85 -5.56 -0.35 -9.26
N GLN A 86 -6.06 -0.80 -10.42
CA GLN A 86 -7.45 -1.27 -10.60
C GLN A 86 -7.85 -2.46 -9.70
N GLU A 87 -6.87 -3.18 -9.15
CA GLU A 87 -7.13 -4.32 -8.27
C GLU A 87 -7.42 -3.93 -6.82
N PHE A 88 -7.20 -2.66 -6.48
CA PHE A 88 -7.48 -2.12 -5.16
C PHE A 88 -8.89 -1.56 -5.08
N ASP A 89 -9.59 -1.92 -4.00
CA ASP A 89 -10.76 -1.17 -3.58
C ASP A 89 -10.31 0.06 -2.79
N PHE A 90 -10.17 1.18 -3.47
CA PHE A 90 -9.74 2.44 -2.84
C PHE A 90 -10.76 2.97 -1.82
N GLY A 91 -12.02 2.52 -1.86
CA GLY A 91 -13.03 2.86 -0.85
C GLY A 91 -12.71 2.31 0.55
N GLU A 92 -11.89 1.27 0.62
CA GLU A 92 -11.44 0.64 1.87
C GLU A 92 -10.07 1.16 2.34
N THR A 93 -9.44 2.07 1.58
CA THR A 93 -8.17 2.71 1.95
C THR A 93 -8.42 3.89 2.91
N ARG A 94 -7.57 4.03 3.93
CA ARG A 94 -7.60 5.20 4.83
C ARG A 94 -6.94 6.43 4.21
N ALA A 95 -5.87 6.20 3.47
CA ALA A 95 -5.08 7.22 2.82
C ALA A 95 -4.19 6.59 1.75
N ILE A 96 -3.91 7.37 0.72
CA ILE A 96 -2.90 7.07 -0.30
C ILE A 96 -1.83 8.14 -0.16
N ILE A 97 -0.58 7.73 -0.08
CA ILE A 97 0.58 8.62 0.06
C ILE A 97 1.49 8.38 -1.12
N VAL A 98 1.77 9.43 -1.88
CA VAL A 98 2.76 9.39 -2.97
C VAL A 98 4.07 9.95 -2.43
N ALA A 99 5.12 9.13 -2.42
CA ALA A 99 6.35 9.44 -1.70
C ALA A 99 7.59 8.76 -2.31
N SER A 100 7.74 8.80 -3.64
CA SER A 100 9.01 8.43 -4.28
C SER A 100 10.00 9.60 -4.28
N GLU A 101 11.28 9.32 -4.52
CA GLU A 101 12.32 10.35 -4.63
C GLU A 101 12.25 11.18 -5.92
N ASP A 102 11.50 10.74 -6.93
CA ASP A 102 11.38 11.41 -8.23
C ASP A 102 10.01 12.11 -8.34
N ASP A 103 10.02 13.44 -8.39
CA ASP A 103 8.81 14.26 -8.54
C ASP A 103 8.04 13.98 -9.83
N GLY A 104 8.74 13.61 -10.91
CA GLY A 104 8.10 13.22 -12.17
C GLY A 104 7.33 11.92 -12.01
N ASN A 105 7.91 10.95 -11.29
CA ASN A 105 7.23 9.71 -10.93
C ASN A 105 6.06 9.96 -9.97
N ASN A 106 6.23 10.85 -8.99
CA ASN A 106 5.14 11.25 -8.08
C ASN A 106 3.96 11.85 -8.84
N LEU A 107 4.22 12.71 -9.83
CA LEU A 107 3.18 13.28 -10.68
C LEU A 107 2.49 12.22 -11.54
N LEU A 108 3.26 11.29 -12.12
CA LEU A 108 2.72 10.18 -12.91
C LEU A 108 1.76 9.34 -12.05
N ILE A 109 2.22 8.87 -10.90
CA ILE A 109 1.41 8.09 -9.94
C ILE A 109 0.12 8.83 -9.60
N ALA A 110 0.21 10.11 -9.20
CA ALA A 110 -0.96 10.90 -8.85
C ALA A 110 -1.94 11.03 -10.02
N THR A 111 -1.44 11.20 -11.24
CA THR A 111 -2.27 11.28 -12.45
C THR A 111 -2.95 9.95 -12.74
N SER A 112 -2.26 8.81 -12.63
CA SER A 112 -2.84 7.48 -12.80
C SER A 112 -4.00 7.25 -11.82
N PHE A 113 -3.87 7.70 -10.57
CA PHE A 113 -4.96 7.64 -9.60
C PHE A 113 -6.18 8.48 -10.00
N PHE A 114 -5.97 9.73 -10.45
CA PHE A 114 -7.08 10.58 -10.87
C PHE A 114 -7.79 10.02 -12.10
N GLN A 115 -7.04 9.49 -13.06
CA GLN A 115 -7.61 8.89 -14.27
C GLN A 115 -8.48 7.67 -13.94
N LEU A 116 -8.10 6.86 -12.96
CA LEU A 116 -8.91 5.74 -12.50
C LEU A 116 -10.23 6.19 -11.86
N GLN A 117 -10.20 7.25 -11.05
CA GLN A 117 -11.41 7.78 -10.41
C GLN A 117 -12.37 8.43 -11.41
N ASP A 118 -11.87 9.04 -12.48
CA ASP A 118 -12.72 9.64 -13.53
C ASP A 118 -13.45 8.59 -14.41
N GLN A 119 -13.11 7.29 -14.30
CA GLN A 119 -13.76 6.21 -15.05
C GLN A 119 -14.91 5.51 -14.29
N GLU A 120 -15.15 5.85 -13.03
CA GLU A 120 -16.27 5.36 -12.20
C GLU A 120 -17.45 6.36 -12.16
#